data_AF-A0A4Y9RJY5-F1
#
_entry.id   AF-A0A4Y9RJY5-F1
#
_cell.length_a   1.000
_cell.length_b   1.000
_cell.length_c   1.000
_cell.angle_alpha   90.00
_cell.angle_beta   90.00
_cell.angle_gamma   90.00
#
_symmetry.space_group_name_H-M   'P 1'
#
loop_
_entity.id
_entity.type
_entity.pdbx_description
1 polymer ?
#
loop_
_entity_poly.entity_id
_entity_poly.type
_entity_poly.pdbx_seq_one_letter_code
_entity_poly.pdbx_strand_id
1 'polypeptide(L)'
;GYVFVTRGLVERMRNEAELAGVLAHEIGHVLQKHHLKAIANNARFALVTDSLSAANKSLNGEAKSLVANAARSIFAKGLDKEDEYEADRLGVVIAARAGYDPYGLPAVLQMLEAQNPNDGGFSLLFRTHPQPAARLELLDRTMRDRFDAVAGASGKPVKERVAEFAK
;
A
#
# COMPACT_ATOMS: atom_id res chain seq x y z
N GLY A 1 -9.90 -5.87 -8.13
CA GLY A 1 -9.57 -6.08 -6.71
C GLY A 1 -10.19 -4.96 -5.89
N TYR A 2 -10.13 -5.05 -4.55
CA TYR A 2 -10.56 -3.98 -3.66
C TYR A 2 -9.34 -3.18 -3.20
N VAL A 3 -9.47 -1.85 -3.19
CA VAL A 3 -8.49 -0.92 -2.62
C VAL A 3 -9.17 -0.23 -1.46
N PHE A 4 -8.50 -0.18 -0.32
CA PHE A 4 -9.01 0.46 0.89
C PHE A 4 -8.17 1.69 1.20
N VAL A 5 -8.83 2.81 1.48
CA VAL A 5 -8.19 4.06 1.87
C VAL A 5 -8.87 4.57 3.14
N THR A 6 -8.08 4.99 4.13
CA THR A 6 -8.64 5.56 5.36
C THR A 6 -8.92 7.05 5.16
N ARG A 7 -9.97 7.55 5.80
CA ARG A 7 -10.26 8.98 5.82
C ARG A 7 -9.09 9.80 6.35
N GLY A 8 -8.45 9.33 7.43
CA GLY A 8 -7.32 10.02 8.04
C GLY A 8 -6.11 10.14 7.10
N LEU A 9 -5.92 9.19 6.19
CA LEU A 9 -4.89 9.27 5.15
C LEU A 9 -5.26 10.32 4.10
N VAL A 10 -6.49 10.28 3.57
CA VAL A 10 -6.98 11.23 2.57
C VAL A 10 -6.87 12.68 3.06
N GLU A 11 -7.22 12.94 4.32
CA GLU A 11 -7.16 14.29 4.92
C GLU A 11 -5.73 14.85 5.04
N ARG A 12 -4.71 14.00 4.96
CA ARG A 12 -3.29 14.38 5.06
C ARG A 12 -2.60 14.50 3.69
N MET A 13 -3.22 14.04 2.62
CA MET A 13 -2.69 14.23 1.26
C MET A 13 -2.83 15.69 0.85
N ARG A 14 -1.73 16.29 0.39
CA ARG A 14 -1.70 17.71 0.02
C ARG A 14 -2.41 17.96 -1.30
N ASN A 15 -2.24 17.08 -2.28
CA ASN A 15 -2.79 17.21 -3.61
C ASN A 15 -3.18 15.85 -4.22
N GLU A 16 -3.86 15.88 -5.36
CA GLU A 16 -4.33 14.67 -6.04
C GLU A 16 -3.20 13.76 -6.48
N ALA A 17 -2.02 14.27 -6.87
CA ALA A 17 -0.91 13.42 -7.29
C ALA A 17 -0.36 12.56 -6.14
N GLU A 18 -0.28 13.10 -4.93
CA GLU A 18 0.06 12.33 -3.73
C GLU A 18 -0.95 11.21 -3.47
N LEU A 19 -2.24 11.53 -3.51
CA LEU A 19 -3.30 10.54 -3.33
C LEU A 19 -3.28 9.49 -4.45
N ALA A 20 -3.08 9.91 -5.70
CA ALA A 20 -2.98 9.05 -6.87
C ALA A 20 -1.77 8.11 -6.75
N GLY A 21 -0.63 8.60 -6.27
CA GLY A 21 0.55 7.79 -6.00
C GLY A 21 0.28 6.66 -5.00
N VAL A 22 -0.41 6.97 -3.89
CA VAL A 22 -0.81 5.96 -2.91
C VAL A 22 -1.81 4.96 -3.49
N LEU A 23 -2.85 5.42 -4.19
CA LEU A 23 -3.83 4.53 -4.80
C LEU A 23 -3.19 3.64 -5.88
N ALA A 24 -2.26 4.19 -6.66
CA ALA A 24 -1.53 3.46 -7.69
C ALA A 24 -0.62 2.38 -7.07
N HIS A 25 0.00 2.65 -5.92
CA HIS A 25 0.74 1.66 -5.14
C HIS A 25 -0.17 0.50 -4.69
N GLU A 26 -1.35 0.79 -4.12
CA GLU A 26 -2.32 -0.24 -3.74
C GLU A 26 -2.82 -1.06 -4.95
N ILE A 27 -3.04 -0.40 -6.09
CA ILE A 27 -3.36 -1.10 -7.34
C ILE A 27 -2.20 -2.01 -7.77
N GLY A 28 -0.94 -1.58 -7.58
CA GLY A 28 0.25 -2.41 -7.78
C GLY A 28 0.19 -3.73 -7.00
N HIS A 29 -0.16 -3.68 -5.71
CA HIS A 29 -0.36 -4.89 -4.91
C HIS A 29 -1.47 -5.80 -5.45
N VAL A 30 -2.57 -5.22 -5.93
CA VAL A 30 -3.68 -5.97 -6.54
C VAL A 30 -3.24 -6.66 -7.83
N LEU A 31 -2.53 -5.95 -8.71
CA LEU A 31 -2.04 -6.48 -9.98
C LEU A 31 -1.07 -7.64 -9.77
N GLN A 32 -0.15 -7.50 -8.82
CA GLN A 32 0.86 -8.51 -8.51
C GLN A 32 0.41 -9.59 -7.51
N LYS A 33 -0.83 -9.49 -7.04
CA LYS A 33 -1.45 -10.43 -6.09
C LYS A 33 -0.64 -10.61 -4.80
N HIS A 34 0.07 -9.56 -4.34
CA HIS A 34 0.96 -9.62 -3.16
C HIS A 34 0.24 -10.12 -1.91
N HIS A 35 -0.96 -9.60 -1.62
CA HIS A 35 -1.75 -10.08 -0.49
C HIS A 35 -2.09 -11.57 -0.59
N LEU A 36 -2.45 -12.08 -1.78
CA LEU A 36 -2.76 -13.50 -1.97
C LEU A 36 -1.51 -14.38 -1.76
N LYS A 37 -0.34 -13.93 -2.24
CA LYS A 37 0.95 -14.60 -2.00
C LYS A 37 1.27 -14.64 -0.50
N ALA A 38 1.13 -13.51 0.19
CA ALA A 38 1.36 -13.41 1.64
C ALA A 38 0.43 -14.34 2.43
N ILE A 39 -0.85 -14.38 2.09
CA ILE A 39 -1.83 -15.30 2.71
C ILE A 39 -1.45 -16.77 2.45
N ALA A 40 -1.10 -17.12 1.21
CA ALA A 40 -0.71 -18.49 0.85
C ALA A 40 0.55 -18.93 1.59
N ASN A 41 1.56 -18.06 1.71
CA ASN A 41 2.78 -18.33 2.45
C ASN A 41 2.51 -18.53 3.95
N ASN A 42 1.62 -17.72 4.54
CA ASN A 42 1.20 -17.87 5.93
C ASN A 42 0.42 -19.17 6.17
N ALA A 43 -0.50 -19.53 5.28
CA ALA A 43 -1.26 -20.77 5.38
C ALA A 43 -0.34 -22.00 5.30
N ARG A 44 0.65 -21.99 4.40
CA ARG A 44 1.68 -23.04 4.32
C ARG A 44 2.47 -23.16 5.62
N PHE A 45 2.89 -22.03 6.21
CA PHE A 45 3.60 -22.04 7.48
C PHE A 45 2.73 -22.60 8.61
N ALA A 46 1.46 -22.18 8.69
CA ALA A 46 0.51 -22.68 9.68
C ALA A 46 0.29 -24.20 9.56
N LEU A 47 0.18 -24.75 8.34
CA LEU A 47 0.04 -26.18 8.09
C LEU A 47 1.29 -26.98 8.48
N VAL A 48 2.49 -26.40 8.32
CA VAL A 48 3.74 -27.03 8.78
C VAL A 48 3.82 -27.03 10.31
N THR A 49 3.33 -25.99 10.98
CA THR A 49 3.25 -25.96 12.45
C THR A 49 2.12 -26.81 13.02
N ASP A 50 1.00 -26.97 12.31
CA ASP A 50 -0.13 -27.82 12.72
C ASP A 50 0.14 -29.30 12.48
N SER A 51 0.93 -29.66 11.46
CA SER A 51 1.38 -31.06 11.29
C SER A 51 2.35 -31.51 12.38
N LEU A 52 2.95 -30.57 13.13
CA LEU A 52 3.63 -30.84 14.41
C LEU A 52 2.67 -30.88 15.62
N SER A 53 1.42 -30.44 15.46
CA SER A 53 0.44 -30.23 16.54
C SER A 53 -0.86 -31.01 16.35
N ALA A 54 -0.87 -32.04 15.48
CA ALA A 54 -2.08 -32.70 14.98
C ALA A 54 -2.99 -33.28 16.08
N ALA A 55 -3.88 -32.44 16.60
CA ALA A 55 -5.12 -32.81 17.27
C ALA A 55 -6.15 -31.70 17.02
N ASN A 56 -7.15 -32.02 16.18
CA ASN A 56 -8.44 -31.34 16.06
C ASN A 56 -8.47 -29.93 15.43
N LYS A 57 -9.06 -29.80 14.23
CA LYS A 57 -10.46 -29.34 14.10
C LYS A 57 -10.96 -29.25 12.65
N SER A 58 -12.28 -29.41 12.57
CA SER A 58 -13.17 -29.46 11.41
C SER A 58 -13.28 -28.13 10.66
N LEU A 59 -13.37 -28.23 9.33
CA LEU A 59 -13.53 -27.16 8.35
C LEU A 59 -15.01 -26.99 8.00
N ASN A 60 -15.71 -26.01 8.60
CA ASN A 60 -17.05 -25.62 8.15
C ASN A 60 -17.29 -24.14 8.49
N GLY A 61 -17.07 -23.26 7.50
CA GLY A 61 -17.31 -21.80 7.59
C GLY A 61 -16.40 -20.93 6.71
N GLU A 62 -15.82 -21.53 5.66
CA GLU A 62 -14.49 -21.18 5.17
C GLU A 62 -14.37 -19.79 4.52
N ALA A 63 -15.36 -19.28 3.78
CA ALA A 63 -15.13 -18.07 2.96
C ALA A 63 -15.01 -16.75 3.76
N LYS A 64 -15.89 -16.48 4.73
CA LYS A 64 -15.82 -15.26 5.56
C LYS A 64 -14.68 -15.33 6.58
N SER A 65 -14.41 -16.53 7.10
CA SER A 65 -13.29 -16.82 7.98
C SER A 65 -11.95 -16.57 7.27
N LEU A 66 -11.82 -17.02 6.02
CA LEU A 66 -10.62 -16.84 5.21
C LEU A 66 -10.28 -15.37 4.98
N VAL A 67 -11.24 -14.54 4.58
CA VAL A 67 -11.00 -13.09 4.34
C VAL A 67 -10.62 -12.37 5.63
N ALA A 68 -11.30 -12.67 6.74
CA ALA A 68 -11.00 -12.06 8.04
C ALA A 68 -9.63 -12.50 8.59
N ASN A 69 -9.27 -13.78 8.42
CA ASN A 69 -7.97 -14.31 8.84
C ASN A 69 -6.84 -13.83 7.92
N ALA A 70 -7.09 -13.73 6.63
CA ALA A 70 -6.20 -13.15 5.63
C ALA A 70 -5.83 -11.72 6.00
N ALA A 71 -6.85 -10.88 6.22
CA ALA A 71 -6.66 -9.51 6.68
C ALA A 71 -5.81 -9.50 7.95
N ARG A 72 -6.20 -10.21 9.02
CA ARG A 72 -5.44 -10.27 10.28
C ARG A 72 -3.99 -10.71 10.11
N SER A 73 -3.72 -11.67 9.22
CA SER A 73 -2.36 -12.17 8.98
C SER A 73 -1.46 -11.13 8.31
N ILE A 74 -1.99 -10.37 7.35
CA ILE A 74 -1.28 -9.27 6.69
C ILE A 74 -1.09 -8.12 7.69
N PHE A 75 -2.12 -7.80 8.48
CA PHE A 75 -2.05 -6.80 9.55
C PHE A 75 -0.97 -7.10 10.61
N ALA A 76 -0.69 -8.37 10.87
CA ALA A 76 0.24 -8.79 11.92
C ALA A 76 1.70 -8.90 11.43
N LYS A 77 1.92 -9.32 10.18
CA LYS A 77 3.27 -9.53 9.62
C LYS A 77 3.76 -8.44 8.67
N GLY A 78 2.86 -7.65 8.09
CA GLY A 78 3.18 -6.76 6.98
C GLY A 78 3.44 -7.52 5.68
N LEU A 79 3.79 -6.78 4.63
CA LEU A 79 4.20 -7.32 3.34
C LEU A 79 5.73 -7.44 3.22
N ASP A 80 6.17 -8.32 2.33
CA ASP A 80 7.60 -8.50 2.04
C ASP A 80 8.17 -7.25 1.39
N LYS A 81 9.43 -6.90 1.72
CA LYS A 81 10.07 -5.67 1.18
C LYS A 81 10.16 -5.66 -0.34
N GLU A 82 10.37 -6.81 -0.96
CA GLU A 82 10.40 -6.97 -2.43
C GLU A 82 9.04 -6.63 -3.06
N ASP A 83 7.94 -7.12 -2.47
CA ASP A 83 6.56 -6.85 -2.92
C ASP A 83 6.25 -5.34 -2.87
N GLU A 84 6.75 -4.65 -1.84
CA GLU A 84 6.60 -3.20 -1.66
C GLU A 84 7.36 -2.42 -2.73
N TYR A 85 8.61 -2.80 -3.00
CA TYR A 85 9.42 -2.16 -4.03
C TYR A 85 8.87 -2.41 -5.45
N GLU A 86 8.27 -3.58 -5.68
CA GLU A 86 7.55 -3.83 -6.92
C GLU A 86 6.29 -2.95 -7.03
N ALA A 87 5.49 -2.86 -5.97
CA ALA A 87 4.32 -2.00 -5.93
C ALA A 87 4.66 -0.51 -6.07
N ASP A 88 5.77 -0.04 -5.50
CA ASP A 88 6.29 1.32 -5.65
C ASP A 88 6.61 1.68 -7.10
N ARG A 89 7.40 0.83 -7.77
CA ARG A 89 7.81 1.04 -9.15
C ARG A 89 6.61 1.04 -10.09
N LEU A 90 5.67 0.12 -9.87
CA LEU A 90 4.42 0.09 -10.63
C LEU A 90 3.55 1.32 -10.31
N GLY A 91 3.45 1.71 -9.05
CA GLY A 91 2.67 2.84 -8.60
C GLY A 91 3.09 4.15 -9.27
N VAL A 92 4.40 4.43 -9.31
CA VAL A 92 4.94 5.61 -10.02
C VAL A 92 4.57 5.58 -11.50
N VAL A 93 4.74 4.44 -12.18
CA VAL A 93 4.42 4.30 -13.60
C VAL A 93 2.93 4.45 -13.87
N ILE A 94 2.08 3.87 -13.01
CA ILE A 94 0.62 3.95 -13.13
C ILE A 94 0.14 5.39 -12.92
N ALA A 95 0.63 6.07 -11.87
CA ALA A 95 0.29 7.46 -11.60
C ALA A 95 0.73 8.38 -12.75
N ALA A 96 1.96 8.23 -13.24
CA ALA A 96 2.49 8.96 -14.38
C ALA A 96 1.61 8.77 -15.64
N ARG A 97 1.26 7.52 -15.95
CA ARG A 97 0.41 7.19 -17.11
C ARG A 97 -1.03 7.66 -16.96
N ALA A 98 -1.50 7.83 -15.73
CA ALA A 98 -2.79 8.44 -15.43
C ALA A 98 -2.76 9.98 -15.52
N GLY A 99 -1.61 10.59 -15.83
CA GLY A 99 -1.45 12.04 -15.97
C GLY A 99 -1.12 12.77 -14.67
N TYR A 100 -0.85 12.03 -13.59
CA TYR A 100 -0.44 12.61 -12.31
C TYR A 100 1.09 12.74 -12.22
N ASP A 101 1.55 13.68 -11.40
CA ASP A 101 2.97 13.85 -11.11
C ASP A 101 3.58 12.54 -10.57
N PRO A 102 4.58 11.94 -11.26
CA PRO A 102 5.25 10.71 -10.83
C PRO A 102 5.92 10.82 -9.46
N TYR A 103 6.26 12.03 -9.01
CA TYR A 103 6.88 12.29 -7.72
C TYR A 103 5.87 12.36 -6.55
N GLY A 104 4.57 12.16 -6.81
CA GLY A 104 3.54 12.12 -5.77
C GLY A 104 3.76 11.05 -4.70
N LEU A 105 4.08 9.81 -5.10
CA LEU A 105 4.37 8.73 -4.14
C LEU A 105 5.67 8.98 -3.33
N PRO A 106 6.81 9.36 -3.95
CA PRO A 106 8.00 9.82 -3.23
C PRO A 106 7.72 10.92 -2.21
N ALA A 107 6.90 11.92 -2.58
CA ALA A 107 6.53 13.00 -1.66
C ALA A 107 5.74 12.49 -0.44
N VAL A 108 4.86 11.50 -0.63
CA VAL A 108 4.16 10.85 0.48
C VAL A 108 5.11 10.06 1.37
N LEU A 109 6.06 9.31 0.80
CA LEU A 109 7.04 8.56 1.58
C LEU A 109 7.94 9.49 2.42
N GLN A 110 8.37 10.62 1.85
CA GLN A 110 9.12 11.64 2.57
C GLN A 110 8.29 12.27 3.69
N MET A 111 7.01 12.56 3.43
CA MET A 111 6.09 13.03 4.47
C MET A 111 5.98 12.01 5.61
N LEU A 112 5.80 10.73 5.30
CA LEU A 112 5.68 9.66 6.28
C LEU A 112 6.95 9.48 7.11
N GLU A 113 8.14 9.63 6.51
CA GLU A 113 9.42 9.58 7.23
C GLU A 113 9.48 10.63 8.36
N ALA A 114 8.90 11.81 8.14
CA ALA A 114 8.85 12.89 9.13
C ALA A 114 7.74 12.73 10.19
N GLN A 115 6.89 11.69 10.10
CA GLN A 115 5.73 11.52 10.96
C GLN A 115 5.97 10.48 12.06
N ASN A 116 5.27 10.65 13.19
CA ASN A 116 5.30 9.65 14.25
C ASN A 116 4.55 8.38 13.79
N PRO A 117 5.18 7.19 13.81
CA PRO A 117 4.54 5.93 13.42
C PRO A 117 3.26 5.60 14.20
N ASN A 118 3.10 6.19 15.39
CA ASN A 118 1.94 6.01 16.26
C ASN A 118 0.81 7.01 16.00
N ASP A 119 0.96 7.95 15.05
CA ASP A 119 -0.15 8.80 14.64
C ASP A 119 -1.26 7.95 13.98
N GLY A 120 -2.47 8.02 14.53
CA GLY A 120 -3.62 7.21 14.11
C GLY A 120 -3.98 7.37 12.62
N GLY A 121 -3.60 8.49 11.99
CA GLY A 121 -3.79 8.69 10.55
C GLY A 121 -2.98 7.78 9.63
N PHE A 122 -1.79 7.41 10.08
CA PHE A 122 -0.82 6.62 9.32
C PHE A 122 -0.54 5.26 9.94
N SER A 123 -1.04 5.01 11.15
CA SER A 123 -0.86 3.75 11.88
C SER A 123 -1.23 2.49 11.08
N LEU A 124 -2.19 2.60 10.14
CA LEU A 124 -2.49 1.51 9.22
C LEU A 124 -1.32 1.24 8.26
N LEU A 125 -0.85 2.29 7.57
CA LEU A 125 0.25 2.20 6.60
C LEU A 125 1.54 1.69 7.26
N PHE A 126 1.89 2.22 8.44
CA PHE A 126 3.09 1.77 9.16
C PHE A 126 3.03 0.32 9.67
N ARG A 127 1.83 -0.26 9.79
CA ARG A 127 1.67 -1.67 10.20
C ARG A 127 1.75 -2.62 9.01
N THR A 128 1.23 -2.22 7.86
CA THR A 128 1.14 -3.10 6.69
C THR A 128 2.34 -2.98 5.75
N HIS A 129 3.05 -1.85 5.78
CA HIS A 129 4.19 -1.54 4.91
C HIS A 129 5.47 -1.27 5.72
N PRO A 130 6.66 -1.62 5.21
CA PRO A 130 7.95 -1.35 5.84
C PRO A 130 8.28 0.15 5.87
N GLN A 131 9.36 0.52 6.58
CA GLN A 131 9.70 1.91 6.82
C GLN A 131 9.92 2.72 5.51
N PRO A 132 9.37 3.95 5.42
CA PRO A 132 9.41 4.77 4.21
C PRO A 132 10.82 5.08 3.69
N ALA A 133 11.81 5.27 4.57
CA ALA A 133 13.16 5.70 4.19
C ALA A 133 13.82 4.75 3.17
N ALA A 134 13.75 3.44 3.39
CA ALA A 134 14.34 2.46 2.47
C ALA A 134 13.61 2.39 1.12
N ARG A 135 12.28 2.61 1.11
CA ARG A 135 11.47 2.68 -0.11
C ARG A 135 11.83 3.95 -0.91
N LEU A 136 11.97 5.09 -0.23
CA LEU A 136 12.33 6.36 -0.83
C LEU A 136 13.72 6.29 -1.48
N GLU A 137 14.72 5.74 -0.80
CA GLU A 137 16.08 5.55 -1.35
C GLU A 137 16.08 4.70 -2.63
N LEU A 138 15.28 3.64 -2.68
CA LEU A 138 15.18 2.77 -3.85
C LEU A 138 14.41 3.42 -5.01
N LEU A 139 13.35 4.17 -4.70
CA LEU A 139 12.65 4.95 -5.71
C LEU A 139 13.55 6.02 -6.30
N ASP A 140 14.28 6.78 -5.48
CA ASP A 140 15.26 7.77 -5.93
C ASP A 140 16.28 7.16 -6.91
N ARG A 141 16.88 6.02 -6.53
CA ARG A 141 17.82 5.28 -7.39
C ARG A 141 17.23 4.76 -8.69
N THR A 142 15.94 4.41 -8.69
CA THR A 142 15.25 3.78 -9.83
C THR A 142 14.69 4.84 -10.79
N MET A 143 14.13 5.91 -10.24
CA MET A 143 13.55 7.03 -10.99
C MET A 143 14.65 7.88 -11.61
N ARG A 144 15.66 8.29 -10.82
CA ARG A 144 16.69 9.25 -11.25
C ARG A 144 16.04 10.43 -12.00
N ASP A 145 16.45 10.67 -13.24
CA ASP A 145 15.97 11.70 -14.17
C ASP A 145 14.89 11.20 -15.15
N ARG A 146 14.50 9.91 -15.08
CA ARG A 146 13.62 9.27 -16.08
C ARG A 146 12.23 9.87 -16.15
N PHE A 147 11.80 10.53 -15.08
CA PHE A 147 10.47 11.11 -14.95
C PHE A 147 10.48 12.64 -15.01
N ASP A 148 11.63 13.29 -15.13
CA ASP A 148 11.75 14.76 -15.12
C ASP A 148 11.07 15.41 -16.33
N ALA A 149 11.05 14.71 -17.46
CA ALA A 149 10.36 15.15 -18.68
C ALA A 149 8.87 14.78 -18.71
N VAL A 150 8.36 14.04 -17.70
CA VAL A 150 6.95 13.65 -17.65
C VAL A 150 6.15 14.82 -17.08
N ALA A 151 5.39 15.49 -17.95
CA ALA A 151 4.47 16.56 -17.57
C ALA A 151 3.22 15.98 -16.85
N GLY A 152 3.39 15.50 -15.63
CA GLY A 152 2.31 15.08 -14.75
C GLY A 152 1.75 16.26 -13.94
N ALA A 153 0.44 16.29 -13.73
CA ALA A 153 -0.19 17.33 -12.92
C ALA A 153 -0.18 16.94 -11.43
N SER A 154 0.16 17.88 -10.54
CA SER A 154 -0.06 17.70 -9.10
C SER A 154 -1.55 17.64 -8.75
N GLY A 155 -2.41 18.16 -9.62
CA GLY A 155 -3.87 18.25 -9.44
C GLY A 155 -4.28 19.24 -8.34
N LYS A 156 -5.56 19.25 -7.96
CA LYS A 156 -6.07 20.16 -6.91
C LYS A 156 -5.61 19.69 -5.52
N PRO A 157 -5.65 20.57 -4.51
CA PRO A 157 -5.61 20.14 -3.13
C PRO A 157 -6.72 19.11 -2.85
N VAL A 158 -6.39 18.01 -2.16
CA VAL A 158 -7.36 16.93 -1.92
C VAL A 158 -8.60 17.43 -1.20
N LYS A 159 -8.44 18.39 -0.27
CA LYS A 159 -9.57 19.01 0.44
C LYS A 159 -10.55 19.71 -0.50
N GLU A 160 -10.06 20.40 -1.53
CA GLU A 160 -10.90 21.06 -2.53
C GLU A 160 -11.61 20.04 -3.41
N ARG A 161 -10.89 18.97 -3.82
CA ARG A 161 -11.46 17.89 -4.61
C ARG A 161 -12.57 17.15 -3.88
N VAL A 162 -12.37 16.83 -2.60
CA VAL A 162 -13.38 16.16 -1.76
C VAL A 162 -14.60 17.07 -1.59
N ALA A 163 -14.41 18.37 -1.37
CA ALA A 163 -15.52 19.32 -1.26
C ALA A 163 -16.34 19.45 -2.55
N GLU A 164 -15.73 19.23 -3.72
CA GLU A 164 -16.43 19.23 -5.02
C GLU A 164 -17.45 18.09 -5.13
N PHE A 165 -17.14 16.92 -4.58
CA PHE A 165 -17.99 15.72 -4.61
C PHE A 165 -18.89 15.56 -3.38
N ALA A 166 -18.74 16.41 -2.37
CA ALA A 166 -19.57 16.41 -1.17
C ALA A 166 -20.92 17.15 -1.36
N LYS A 167 -21.21 17.60 -2.59
CA LYS A 167 -22.48 18.21 -3.01
C LYS A 167 -23.38 17.17 -3.66
#